data_AF-A0A934L2P0-F1
#
_entry.id   AF-A0A934L2P0-F1
#
_cell.length_a   1.000
_cell.length_b   1.000
_cell.length_c   1.000
_cell.angle_alpha   90.00
_cell.angle_beta   90.00
_cell.angle_gamma   90.00
#
_symmetry.space_group_name_H-M   'P 1'
#
loop_
_entity.id
_entity.type
_entity.pdbx_description
1 polymer ?
#
loop_
_entity_poly.entity_id
_entity_poly.type
_entity_poly.pdbx_seq_one_letter_code
_entity_poly.pdbx_strand_id
1 'polypeptide(L)'
;MRDRDGDGRMDALETVASGWPLSGNYHEYCFGPAKAPDGSYWLTLNKPFGDEPFGVADWRGFAIRCRTDGSFEPVCAGLRSPAGVTTSPWGEVFYTDNQGEWCPTGKLSLLEPDTFHGHPHGLDSCKLPASKVTYPGSISSGLREEDFAKRFPSYRLPAVWIPYDLLGRSPSGLVWDESGLFGPYRGSVFAGDQYSCEVLRITLQKVGGRWQGACYPFVTGLKSGITRVAWGSDGSLRCGMTDRGWTATGTARDGLQRIVWNGAVPFDLLEATATARGFAMRFSAPLDPATATVDALGVRRWTYDHHSEYGCKERDVQELAVTATSLSDDGMTLTIDVPERRAVWVHELRIDGIRDRDGASPWHRVAWYTLNAIPG
;
A
#
# COMPACT_ATOMS: atom_id res chain seq x y z
N MET A 1 -19.28 16.87 -9.12
CA MET A 1 -20.74 16.82 -8.82
C MET A 1 -21.07 17.96 -7.88
N ARG A 2 -22.25 18.56 -8.02
CA ARG A 2 -22.80 19.54 -7.07
C ARG A 2 -24.25 19.19 -6.76
N ASP A 3 -24.67 19.59 -5.58
CA ASP A 3 -26.05 19.66 -5.13
C ASP A 3 -26.32 21.16 -4.94
N ARG A 4 -26.99 21.81 -5.90
CA ARG A 4 -27.17 23.27 -5.88
C ARG A 4 -28.35 23.71 -5.01
N ASP A 5 -29.28 22.81 -4.71
CA ASP A 5 -30.48 23.12 -3.92
C ASP A 5 -30.44 22.57 -2.48
N GLY A 6 -29.43 21.75 -2.16
CA GLY A 6 -29.20 21.23 -0.83
C GLY A 6 -30.14 20.09 -0.43
N ASP A 7 -30.81 19.43 -1.39
CA ASP A 7 -31.73 18.32 -1.12
C ASP A 7 -31.01 16.99 -0.82
N GLY A 8 -29.68 16.98 -0.88
CA GLY A 8 -28.84 15.81 -0.69
C GLY A 8 -28.68 14.95 -1.94
N ARG A 9 -29.16 15.40 -3.11
CA ARG A 9 -28.99 14.74 -4.40
C ARG A 9 -28.12 15.56 -5.33
N MET A 10 -27.41 14.87 -6.22
CA MET A 10 -26.66 15.53 -7.27
C MET A 10 -27.62 16.02 -8.36
N ASP A 11 -27.55 17.31 -8.67
CA ASP A 11 -28.30 17.96 -9.76
C ASP A 11 -27.37 18.51 -10.85
N ALA A 12 -26.05 18.53 -10.62
CA ALA A 12 -25.07 18.94 -11.62
C ALA A 12 -23.81 18.06 -11.66
N LEU A 13 -23.43 17.68 -12.87
CA LEU A 13 -22.15 17.01 -13.17
C LEU A 13 -21.28 17.96 -14.01
N GLU A 14 -20.00 18.03 -13.64
CA GLU A 14 -19.01 18.88 -14.31
C GLU A 14 -17.82 18.01 -14.69
N THR A 15 -17.40 18.07 -15.95
CA THR A 15 -16.21 17.38 -16.43
C THR A 15 -15.00 18.22 -16.08
N VAL A 16 -14.24 17.78 -15.08
CA VAL A 16 -13.02 18.49 -14.61
C VAL A 16 -11.88 18.35 -15.62
N ALA A 17 -11.72 17.17 -16.22
CA ALA A 17 -10.72 16.91 -17.25
C ALA A 17 -11.17 15.75 -18.14
N SER A 18 -10.67 15.71 -19.38
CA SER A 18 -10.91 14.63 -20.35
C SER A 18 -9.77 14.58 -21.37
N GLY A 19 -9.82 13.64 -22.32
CA GLY A 19 -8.91 13.61 -23.46
C GLY A 19 -7.91 12.46 -23.47
N TRP A 20 -7.87 11.60 -22.45
CA TRP A 20 -7.14 10.32 -22.54
C TRP A 20 -8.05 9.25 -23.19
N PRO A 21 -7.54 8.46 -24.15
CA PRO A 21 -8.33 7.52 -24.92
C PRO A 21 -8.67 6.26 -24.11
N LEU A 22 -9.83 5.64 -24.37
CA LEU A 22 -10.21 4.30 -23.91
C LEU A 22 -10.34 3.41 -25.15
N SER A 23 -9.83 2.18 -25.09
CA SER A 23 -10.02 1.20 -26.15
C SER A 23 -11.37 0.48 -26.04
N GLY A 24 -12.03 0.59 -24.89
CA GLY A 24 -13.24 -0.17 -24.56
C GLY A 24 -12.95 -1.53 -23.92
N ASN A 25 -11.70 -1.81 -23.53
CA ASN A 25 -11.38 -3.00 -22.76
C ASN A 25 -11.95 -2.86 -21.33
N TYR A 26 -12.64 -3.90 -20.85
CA TYR A 26 -13.38 -3.84 -19.58
C TYR A 26 -12.51 -3.55 -18.36
N HIS A 27 -11.20 -3.78 -18.47
CA HIS A 27 -10.25 -3.59 -17.38
C HIS A 27 -9.61 -2.20 -17.39
N GLU A 28 -9.92 -1.31 -18.33
CA GLU A 28 -9.34 0.04 -18.42
C GLU A 28 -9.95 1.04 -17.41
N TYR A 29 -10.05 0.63 -16.15
CA TYR A 29 -10.56 1.44 -15.06
C TYR A 29 -9.76 2.73 -14.85
N CYS A 30 -10.46 3.75 -14.38
CA CYS A 30 -9.89 5.00 -13.92
C CYS A 30 -10.14 5.10 -12.41
N PHE A 31 -9.07 5.06 -11.61
CA PHE A 31 -9.18 5.13 -10.16
C PHE A 31 -8.82 6.52 -9.63
N GLY A 32 -9.40 6.87 -8.49
CA GLY A 32 -9.30 8.19 -7.87
C GLY A 32 -10.60 9.00 -8.02
N PRO A 33 -10.52 10.34 -8.07
CA PRO A 33 -9.30 11.15 -8.02
C PRO A 33 -8.74 11.36 -6.60
N ALA A 34 -7.44 11.54 -6.49
CA ALA A 34 -6.80 12.12 -5.31
C ALA A 34 -6.48 13.61 -5.55
N LYS A 35 -6.85 14.50 -4.63
CA LYS A 35 -6.62 15.94 -4.78
C LYS A 35 -5.29 16.35 -4.14
N ALA A 36 -4.35 16.81 -4.96
CA ALA A 36 -3.05 17.29 -4.49
C ALA A 36 -3.13 18.74 -3.95
N PRO A 37 -2.12 19.19 -3.17
CA PRO A 37 -2.09 20.54 -2.59
C PRO A 37 -2.10 21.67 -3.63
N ASP A 38 -1.57 21.43 -4.83
CA ASP A 38 -1.57 22.38 -5.94
C ASP A 38 -2.94 22.49 -6.64
N GLY A 39 -3.96 21.82 -6.10
CA GLY A 39 -5.32 21.79 -6.64
C GLY A 39 -5.51 20.81 -7.80
N SER A 40 -4.45 20.15 -8.27
CA SER A 40 -4.54 19.13 -9.31
C SER A 40 -5.17 17.83 -8.78
N TYR A 41 -5.74 17.06 -9.69
CA TYR A 41 -6.29 15.74 -9.41
C TYR A 41 -5.40 14.66 -10.01
N TRP A 42 -5.03 13.68 -9.21
CA TRP A 42 -4.28 12.52 -9.64
C TRP A 42 -5.22 11.34 -9.85
N LEU A 43 -5.07 10.69 -11.00
CA LEU A 43 -5.79 9.48 -11.35
C LEU A 43 -4.80 8.41 -11.75
N THR A 44 -5.14 7.16 -11.47
CA THR A 44 -4.39 6.01 -11.96
C THR A 44 -5.23 5.28 -13.03
N LEU A 45 -4.60 5.04 -14.17
CA LEU A 45 -5.21 4.43 -15.34
C LEU A 45 -4.73 2.98 -15.42
N ASN A 46 -5.67 2.07 -15.19
CA ASN A 46 -5.40 0.64 -15.13
C ASN A 46 -4.84 0.10 -16.46
N LYS A 47 -4.03 -0.96 -16.40
CA LYS A 47 -3.72 -1.74 -17.61
C LYS A 47 -5.00 -2.42 -18.13
N PRO A 48 -5.15 -2.67 -19.44
CA PRO A 48 -6.15 -3.58 -19.96
C PRO A 48 -5.87 -5.03 -19.54
N PHE A 49 -6.87 -5.91 -19.69
CA PHE A 49 -6.74 -7.35 -19.43
C PHE A 49 -6.87 -8.15 -20.71
N GLY A 50 -6.12 -9.26 -20.81
CA GLY A 50 -6.11 -10.13 -21.99
C GLY A 50 -5.19 -9.63 -23.11
N ASP A 51 -5.20 -10.38 -24.22
CA ASP A 51 -4.38 -10.12 -25.39
C ASP A 51 -5.02 -9.11 -26.36
N GLU A 52 -4.19 -8.55 -27.23
CA GLU A 52 -4.56 -7.64 -28.32
C GLU A 52 -5.67 -8.22 -29.25
N PRO A 53 -6.45 -7.36 -29.96
CA PRO A 53 -6.27 -5.92 -30.16
C PRO A 53 -7.00 -5.03 -29.16
N PHE A 54 -7.61 -5.59 -28.12
CA PHE A 54 -8.25 -4.81 -27.06
C PHE A 54 -7.18 -4.32 -26.07
N GLY A 55 -7.23 -3.03 -25.69
CA GLY A 55 -6.32 -2.45 -24.70
C GLY A 55 -5.13 -1.66 -25.26
N VAL A 56 -5.14 -1.25 -26.53
CA VAL A 56 -4.03 -0.50 -27.16
C VAL A 56 -4.23 1.03 -27.02
N ALA A 57 -4.96 1.48 -26.00
CA ALA A 57 -5.11 2.91 -25.75
C ALA A 57 -3.87 3.48 -25.07
N ASP A 58 -3.49 4.70 -25.45
CA ASP A 58 -2.41 5.41 -24.77
C ASP A 58 -2.71 5.63 -23.29
N TRP A 59 -1.64 5.75 -22.50
CA TRP A 59 -1.68 6.10 -21.08
C TRP A 59 -2.30 5.02 -20.19
N ARG A 60 -2.43 3.78 -20.67
CA ARG A 60 -2.81 2.64 -19.83
C ARG A 60 -1.60 2.12 -19.05
N GLY A 61 -1.81 1.83 -17.77
CA GLY A 61 -0.69 1.60 -16.83
C GLY A 61 0.04 2.88 -16.45
N PHE A 62 -0.63 4.04 -16.45
CA PHE A 62 -0.05 5.34 -16.04
C PHE A 62 -0.77 5.94 -14.85
N ALA A 63 -0.08 6.83 -14.14
CA ALA A 63 -0.73 7.89 -13.38
C ALA A 63 -0.76 9.18 -14.20
N ILE A 64 -1.90 9.85 -14.20
CA ILE A 64 -2.08 11.17 -14.83
C ILE A 64 -2.37 12.23 -13.77
N ARG A 65 -1.91 13.44 -14.02
CA ARG A 65 -2.24 14.64 -13.25
C ARG A 65 -3.14 15.55 -14.08
N CYS A 66 -4.38 15.74 -13.64
CA CYS A 66 -5.36 16.64 -14.23
C CYS A 66 -5.32 18.00 -13.55
N ARG A 67 -5.18 19.06 -14.34
CA ARG A 67 -5.18 20.45 -13.88
C ARG A 67 -6.61 20.99 -13.83
N THR A 68 -6.79 22.10 -13.13
CA THR A 68 -8.10 22.77 -13.00
C THR A 68 -8.57 23.45 -14.27
N ASP A 69 -7.71 23.60 -15.28
CA ASP A 69 -8.05 24.11 -16.62
C ASP A 69 -8.55 23.01 -17.58
N GLY A 70 -8.64 21.77 -17.11
CA GLY A 70 -9.08 20.61 -17.89
C GLY A 70 -7.99 19.85 -18.63
N SER A 71 -6.75 20.34 -18.63
CA SER A 71 -5.60 19.62 -19.19
C SER A 71 -5.17 18.45 -18.30
N PHE A 72 -4.50 17.46 -18.90
CA PHE A 72 -3.88 16.36 -18.15
C PHE A 72 -2.43 16.12 -18.59
N GLU A 73 -1.64 15.58 -17.67
CA GLU A 73 -0.23 15.24 -17.88
C GLU A 73 0.00 13.77 -17.46
N PRO A 74 0.49 12.88 -18.34
CA PRO A 74 0.98 11.55 -17.96
C PRO A 74 2.31 11.66 -17.22
N VAL A 75 2.33 11.31 -15.93
CA VAL A 75 3.43 11.67 -15.01
C VAL A 75 4.12 10.49 -14.34
N CYS A 76 3.50 9.31 -14.29
CA CYS A 76 4.14 8.07 -13.86
C CYS A 76 3.73 6.93 -14.79
N ALA A 77 4.62 5.98 -15.05
CA ALA A 77 4.36 4.84 -15.94
C ALA A 77 4.56 3.50 -15.23
N GLY A 78 4.05 2.42 -15.83
CA GLY A 78 4.26 1.04 -15.39
C GLY A 78 3.47 0.62 -14.17
N LEU A 79 2.27 1.17 -14.00
CA LEU A 79 1.28 0.70 -13.03
C LEU A 79 0.58 -0.54 -13.58
N ARG A 80 0.17 -1.46 -12.71
CA ARG A 80 -0.59 -2.65 -13.11
C ARG A 80 -2.08 -2.45 -12.92
N SER A 81 -2.56 -2.71 -11.70
CA SER A 81 -3.95 -2.63 -11.22
C SER A 81 -4.08 -1.70 -10.01
N PRO A 82 -3.93 -0.38 -10.22
CA PRO A 82 -3.70 0.61 -9.17
C PRO A 82 -4.99 1.08 -8.48
N ALA A 83 -5.68 0.21 -7.76
CA ALA A 83 -7.07 0.41 -7.31
C ALA A 83 -7.28 1.55 -6.30
N GLY A 84 -6.30 1.85 -5.45
CA GLY A 84 -6.34 2.96 -4.49
C GLY A 84 -5.40 4.08 -4.90
N VAL A 85 -5.84 5.34 -4.77
CA VAL A 85 -4.99 6.53 -4.92
C VAL A 85 -5.47 7.59 -3.94
N THR A 86 -4.55 8.18 -3.19
CA THR A 86 -4.86 9.20 -2.17
C THR A 86 -3.69 10.15 -1.97
N THR A 87 -3.99 11.35 -1.47
CA THR A 87 -2.97 12.33 -1.09
C THR A 87 -2.68 12.17 0.40
N SER A 88 -1.41 12.13 0.77
CA SER A 88 -0.98 12.08 2.16
C SER A 88 -1.22 13.40 2.89
N PRO A 89 -1.22 13.41 4.24
CA PRO A 89 -1.33 14.63 5.04
C PRO A 89 -0.24 15.66 4.74
N TRP A 90 0.89 15.22 4.17
CA TRP A 90 2.01 16.07 3.77
C TRP A 90 2.04 16.37 2.25
N GLY A 91 1.00 16.01 1.52
CA GLY A 91 0.79 16.44 0.13
C GLY A 91 1.41 15.57 -0.96
N GLU A 92 2.10 14.49 -0.60
CA GLU A 92 2.59 13.48 -1.55
C GLU A 92 1.46 12.53 -1.94
N VAL A 93 1.45 12.02 -3.19
CA VAL A 93 0.38 11.13 -3.67
C VAL A 93 0.83 9.68 -3.61
N PHE A 94 0.06 8.82 -2.96
CA PHE A 94 0.31 7.39 -2.85
C PHE A 94 -0.78 6.59 -3.55
N TYR A 95 -0.42 5.40 -4.01
CA TYR A 95 -1.36 4.45 -4.59
C TYR A 95 -1.11 3.03 -4.09
N THR A 96 -2.17 2.23 -4.10
CA THR A 96 -2.08 0.78 -3.93
C THR A 96 -2.15 0.09 -5.29
N ASP A 97 -1.37 -0.97 -5.48
CA ASP A 97 -1.36 -1.79 -6.69
C ASP A 97 -1.61 -3.26 -6.37
N ASN A 98 -2.26 -3.99 -7.27
CA ASN A 98 -2.57 -5.40 -7.08
C ASN A 98 -1.49 -6.28 -7.72
N GLN A 99 -1.20 -7.37 -7.03
CA GLN A 99 -0.29 -8.41 -7.48
C GLN A 99 -0.68 -8.97 -8.86
N GLY A 100 0.33 -9.33 -9.64
CA GLY A 100 0.24 -10.15 -10.86
C GLY A 100 1.52 -10.01 -11.69
N GLU A 101 1.39 -9.88 -13.00
CA GLU A 101 2.52 -9.72 -13.92
C GLU A 101 3.30 -8.45 -13.58
N TRP A 102 4.62 -8.56 -13.40
CA TRP A 102 5.53 -7.44 -13.10
C TRP A 102 5.20 -6.64 -11.82
N CYS A 103 4.24 -7.12 -11.03
CA CYS A 103 3.90 -6.62 -9.71
C CYS A 103 3.86 -7.84 -8.78
N PRO A 104 5.00 -8.26 -8.22
CA PRO A 104 5.15 -9.58 -7.61
C PRO A 104 4.18 -9.84 -6.45
N THR A 105 3.81 -8.77 -5.75
CA THR A 105 2.91 -8.78 -4.61
C THR A 105 2.11 -7.47 -4.54
N GLY A 106 1.16 -7.35 -3.62
CA GLY A 106 0.46 -6.08 -3.42
C GLY A 106 1.44 -4.99 -2.99
N LYS A 107 1.16 -3.72 -3.26
CA LYS A 107 2.07 -2.64 -2.84
C LYS A 107 1.37 -1.35 -2.51
N LEU A 108 1.97 -0.57 -1.62
CA LEU A 108 1.78 0.86 -1.46
C LEU A 108 3.02 1.57 -2.00
N SER A 109 2.85 2.49 -2.94
CA SER A 109 3.99 3.21 -3.54
C SER A 109 3.68 4.69 -3.76
N LEU A 110 4.73 5.50 -3.79
CA LEU A 110 4.67 6.94 -4.04
C LEU A 110 4.56 7.20 -5.54
N LEU A 111 3.55 7.99 -5.95
CA LEU A 111 3.48 8.57 -7.28
C LEU A 111 4.28 9.87 -7.32
N GLU A 112 5.49 9.78 -7.86
CA GLU A 112 6.36 10.93 -8.10
C GLU A 112 6.52 11.12 -9.61
N PRO A 113 6.49 12.36 -10.14
CA PRO A 113 6.71 12.61 -11.55
C PRO A 113 7.99 11.98 -12.08
N ASP A 114 7.97 11.53 -13.34
CA ASP A 114 9.09 10.88 -14.03
C ASP A 114 9.56 9.56 -13.37
N THR A 115 8.61 8.81 -12.80
CA THR A 115 8.90 7.48 -12.22
C THR A 115 8.22 6.34 -12.97
N PHE A 116 8.90 5.19 -12.94
CA PHE A 116 8.45 3.92 -13.48
C PHE A 116 8.14 2.93 -12.35
N HIS A 117 7.06 2.15 -12.48
CA HIS A 117 6.53 1.30 -11.40
C HIS A 117 6.58 -0.21 -11.70
N GLY A 118 7.30 -0.59 -12.76
CA GLY A 118 7.67 -1.99 -13.01
C GLY A 118 6.96 -2.65 -14.20
N HIS A 119 5.70 -2.31 -14.46
CA HIS A 119 4.93 -2.99 -15.51
C HIS A 119 5.31 -2.48 -16.92
N PRO A 120 5.65 -3.36 -17.90
CA PRO A 120 6.08 -2.92 -19.23
C PRO A 120 4.94 -2.48 -20.16
N HIS A 121 3.70 -2.87 -19.87
CA HIS A 121 2.55 -2.39 -20.63
C HIS A 121 2.43 -0.86 -20.55
N GLY A 122 2.13 -0.24 -21.69
CA GLY A 122 2.01 1.22 -21.83
C GLY A 122 3.33 1.95 -22.01
N LEU A 123 4.49 1.30 -21.89
CA LEU A 123 5.77 2.00 -22.00
C LEU A 123 6.03 2.68 -23.36
N ASP A 124 5.35 2.23 -24.42
CA ASP A 124 5.38 2.94 -25.71
C ASP A 124 4.78 4.35 -25.62
N SER A 125 3.78 4.57 -24.75
CA SER A 125 3.25 5.92 -24.52
C SER A 125 4.30 6.86 -23.91
N CYS A 126 5.36 6.35 -23.27
CA CYS A 126 6.48 7.21 -22.83
C CYS A 126 7.23 7.88 -24.00
N LYS A 127 7.10 7.37 -25.23
CA LYS A 127 7.75 7.93 -26.43
C LYS A 127 6.94 9.05 -27.07
N LEU A 128 5.71 9.27 -26.63
CA LEU A 128 4.83 10.31 -27.17
C LEU A 128 5.19 11.69 -26.62
N PRO A 129 5.02 12.78 -27.40
CA PRO A 129 5.39 14.13 -26.98
C PRO A 129 4.73 14.62 -25.67
N ALA A 130 3.56 14.08 -25.33
CA ALA A 130 2.83 14.46 -24.11
C ALA A 130 3.39 13.82 -22.83
N SER A 131 4.17 12.74 -22.94
CA SER A 131 4.72 12.03 -21.78
C SER A 131 5.62 12.94 -20.94
N LYS A 132 5.45 12.91 -19.62
CA LYS A 132 6.41 13.48 -18.65
C LYS A 132 7.30 12.41 -18.03
N VAL A 133 7.26 11.18 -18.56
CA VAL A 133 8.06 10.05 -18.10
C VAL A 133 9.09 9.69 -19.15
N THR A 134 10.34 9.65 -18.73
CA THR A 134 11.48 9.15 -19.51
C THR A 134 11.28 7.66 -19.79
N TYR A 135 11.36 7.26 -21.07
CA TYR A 135 11.21 5.85 -21.45
C TYR A 135 12.27 4.99 -20.75
N PRO A 136 11.87 4.02 -19.90
CA PRO A 136 12.81 3.27 -19.06
C PRO A 136 13.61 2.21 -19.84
N GLY A 137 13.32 2.02 -21.13
CA GLY A 137 13.95 0.98 -21.96
C GLY A 137 13.17 -0.33 -21.95
N SER A 138 13.75 -1.35 -22.58
CA SER A 138 13.17 -2.70 -22.63
C SER A 138 13.35 -3.42 -21.30
N ILE A 139 12.26 -4.01 -20.80
CA ILE A 139 12.19 -4.71 -19.53
C ILE A 139 12.38 -6.21 -19.76
N SER A 140 13.30 -6.83 -19.01
CA SER A 140 13.53 -8.28 -19.06
C SER A 140 13.01 -8.97 -17.80
N SER A 141 12.38 -10.13 -17.98
CA SER A 141 11.77 -10.93 -16.91
C SER A 141 12.83 -11.70 -16.10
N GLY A 142 12.59 -11.87 -14.79
CA GLY A 142 13.30 -12.84 -13.95
C GLY A 142 14.44 -12.29 -13.09
N LEU A 143 14.63 -10.97 -13.02
CA LEU A 143 15.59 -10.39 -12.06
C LEU A 143 15.00 -10.38 -10.65
N ARG A 144 15.82 -10.54 -9.61
CA ARG A 144 15.39 -10.18 -8.24
C ARG A 144 15.10 -8.68 -8.19
N GLU A 145 14.10 -8.28 -7.40
CA GLU A 145 13.69 -6.86 -7.26
C GLU A 145 14.86 -5.91 -6.95
N GLU A 146 15.82 -6.36 -6.14
CA GLU A 146 17.03 -5.58 -5.84
C GLU A 146 17.88 -5.31 -7.10
N ASP A 147 18.12 -6.33 -7.92
CA ASP A 147 18.93 -6.20 -9.13
C ASP A 147 18.17 -5.47 -10.23
N PHE A 148 16.84 -5.62 -10.26
CA PHE A 148 15.96 -4.82 -11.11
C PHE A 148 16.07 -3.33 -10.76
N ALA A 149 15.99 -2.96 -9.48
CA ALA A 149 16.10 -1.57 -9.04
C ALA A 149 17.49 -0.95 -9.32
N LYS A 150 18.56 -1.75 -9.30
CA LYS A 150 19.90 -1.29 -9.71
C LYS A 150 19.97 -1.04 -11.22
N ARG A 151 19.33 -1.89 -12.01
CA ARG A 151 19.33 -1.80 -13.48
C ARG A 151 18.46 -0.68 -14.02
N PHE A 152 17.36 -0.36 -13.34
CA PHE A 152 16.41 0.67 -13.74
C PHE A 152 16.30 1.77 -12.67
N PRO A 153 17.16 2.80 -12.68
CA PRO A 153 17.16 3.85 -11.65
C PRO A 153 15.86 4.65 -11.54
N SER A 154 15.05 4.70 -12.61
CA SER A 154 13.71 5.30 -12.62
C SER A 154 12.65 4.41 -11.98
N TYR A 155 12.96 3.14 -11.67
CA TYR A 155 12.06 2.25 -10.96
C TYR A 155 11.87 2.72 -9.53
N ARG A 156 10.63 3.10 -9.20
CA ARG A 156 10.23 3.50 -7.86
C ARG A 156 9.91 2.25 -7.05
N LEU A 157 10.85 1.89 -6.17
CA LEU A 157 10.61 0.87 -5.16
C LEU A 157 9.36 1.21 -4.34
N PRO A 158 8.49 0.22 -4.07
CA PRO A 158 7.34 0.43 -3.21
C PRO A 158 7.76 0.87 -1.81
N ALA A 159 6.95 1.75 -1.21
CA ALA A 159 7.14 2.09 0.20
C ALA A 159 6.85 0.87 1.07
N VAL A 160 5.82 0.09 0.73
CA VAL A 160 5.49 -1.16 1.41
C VAL A 160 5.03 -2.20 0.40
N TRP A 161 5.69 -3.35 0.40
CA TRP A 161 5.15 -4.59 -0.16
C TRP A 161 4.16 -5.20 0.82
N ILE A 162 2.97 -5.53 0.31
CA ILE A 162 1.86 -6.15 1.02
C ILE A 162 1.86 -7.63 0.63
N PRO A 163 2.36 -8.54 1.49
CA PRO A 163 2.65 -9.91 1.08
C PRO A 163 1.37 -10.70 0.78
N TYR A 164 1.19 -11.00 -0.50
CA TYR A 164 0.12 -11.82 -1.05
C TYR A 164 -0.09 -13.10 -0.24
N ASP A 165 -1.34 -13.43 0.06
CA ASP A 165 -1.80 -14.57 0.88
C ASP A 165 -1.46 -14.50 2.38
N LEU A 166 -0.50 -13.68 2.80
CA LEU A 166 -0.24 -13.44 4.22
C LEU A 166 -1.03 -12.24 4.76
N LEU A 167 -1.17 -11.20 3.94
CA LEU A 167 -1.97 -10.01 4.23
C LEU A 167 -2.63 -9.52 2.94
N GLY A 168 -3.90 -9.86 2.75
CA GLY A 168 -4.63 -9.52 1.54
C GLY A 168 -4.10 -10.19 0.27
N ARG A 169 -4.72 -9.83 -0.85
CA ARG A 169 -4.32 -10.22 -2.21
C ARG A 169 -4.48 -9.08 -3.21
N SER A 170 -5.46 -8.22 -2.96
CA SER A 170 -5.93 -7.17 -3.88
C SER A 170 -6.17 -5.88 -3.08
N PRO A 171 -5.12 -5.19 -2.61
CA PRO A 171 -5.26 -3.95 -1.86
C PRO A 171 -5.99 -2.89 -2.70
N SER A 172 -6.89 -2.15 -2.08
CA SER A 172 -7.85 -1.26 -2.75
C SER A 172 -7.71 0.17 -2.22
N GLY A 173 -8.80 0.94 -2.17
CA GLY A 173 -8.82 2.28 -1.59
C GLY A 173 -8.18 2.33 -0.20
N LEU A 174 -7.62 3.50 0.12
CA LEU A 174 -6.87 3.76 1.33
C LEU A 174 -7.15 5.16 1.90
N VAL A 175 -7.01 5.31 3.21
CA VAL A 175 -7.12 6.59 3.93
C VAL A 175 -6.05 6.72 5.01
N TRP A 176 -5.72 7.96 5.37
CA TRP A 176 -4.79 8.30 6.45
C TRP A 176 -5.56 8.65 7.72
N ASP A 177 -5.18 8.11 8.87
CA ASP A 177 -5.76 8.55 10.14
C ASP A 177 -5.02 9.79 10.69
N GLU A 178 -5.56 10.97 10.40
CA GLU A 178 -5.05 12.24 10.93
C GLU A 178 -5.69 12.61 12.28
N SER A 179 -6.88 12.07 12.54
CA SER A 179 -7.76 12.47 13.63
C SER A 179 -7.42 11.77 14.95
N GLY A 180 -6.99 10.51 14.89
CA GLY A 180 -6.86 9.65 16.06
C GLY A 180 -8.21 9.24 16.69
N LEU A 181 -9.33 9.45 15.99
CA LEU A 181 -10.66 9.03 16.46
C LEU A 181 -10.93 7.53 16.26
N PHE A 182 -9.95 6.79 15.74
CA PHE A 182 -10.06 5.39 15.38
C PHE A 182 -9.06 4.53 16.15
N GLY A 183 -9.06 4.67 17.49
CA GLY A 183 -8.16 3.93 18.38
C GLY A 183 -6.74 4.50 18.42
N PRO A 184 -5.75 3.74 18.93
CA PRO A 184 -4.38 4.21 19.16
C PRO A 184 -3.53 4.34 17.88
N TYR A 185 -4.14 4.36 16.69
CA TYR A 185 -3.46 4.15 15.41
C TYR A 185 -3.21 5.43 14.60
N ARG A 186 -3.36 6.61 15.21
CA ARG A 186 -3.12 7.91 14.56
C ARG A 186 -1.79 7.91 13.79
N GLY A 187 -1.84 8.40 12.56
CA GLY A 187 -0.71 8.42 11.62
C GLY A 187 -0.60 7.17 10.74
N SER A 188 -1.37 6.12 11.03
CA SER A 188 -1.43 4.93 10.16
C SER A 188 -2.25 5.20 8.89
N VAL A 189 -1.99 4.39 7.87
CA VAL A 189 -2.87 4.22 6.71
C VAL A 189 -3.74 3.00 6.95
N PHE A 190 -5.01 3.09 6.56
CA PHE A 190 -5.92 1.95 6.46
C PHE A 190 -6.26 1.71 5.00
N ALA A 191 -6.04 0.50 4.52
CA ALA A 191 -6.38 0.09 3.15
C ALA A 191 -7.33 -1.10 3.20
N GLY A 192 -8.37 -1.07 2.36
CA GLY A 192 -9.24 -2.24 2.18
C GLY A 192 -8.60 -3.26 1.25
N ASP A 193 -9.01 -4.52 1.32
CA ASP A 193 -8.67 -5.56 0.36
C ASP A 193 -9.93 -6.09 -0.33
N GLN A 194 -9.88 -6.19 -1.66
CA GLN A 194 -11.02 -6.64 -2.47
C GLN A 194 -11.25 -8.14 -2.34
N TYR A 195 -10.21 -8.96 -2.30
CA TYR A 195 -10.40 -10.40 -2.29
C TYR A 195 -10.68 -10.90 -0.87
N SER A 196 -9.82 -10.55 0.07
CA SER A 196 -9.79 -11.09 1.43
C SER A 196 -10.86 -10.50 2.35
N CYS A 197 -11.58 -9.47 1.90
CA CYS A 197 -12.65 -8.81 2.67
C CYS A 197 -12.15 -8.32 4.04
N GLU A 198 -11.01 -7.64 4.03
CA GLU A 198 -10.33 -7.16 5.23
C GLU A 198 -9.82 -5.73 5.04
N VAL A 199 -9.66 -5.02 6.16
CA VAL A 199 -8.88 -3.80 6.23
C VAL A 199 -7.53 -4.14 6.84
N LEU A 200 -6.46 -3.70 6.20
CA LEU A 200 -5.10 -3.79 6.69
C LEU A 200 -4.58 -2.41 7.10
N ARG A 201 -3.58 -2.39 7.98
CA ARG A 201 -2.94 -1.19 8.49
C ARG A 201 -1.53 -1.05 7.93
N ILE A 202 -1.08 0.17 7.68
CA ILE A 202 0.29 0.46 7.20
C ILE A 202 0.86 1.64 7.98
N THR A 203 2.15 1.59 8.32
CA THR A 203 2.94 2.73 8.83
C THR A 203 4.14 2.97 7.92
N LEU A 204 4.59 4.23 7.84
CA LEU A 204 5.66 4.64 6.96
C LEU A 204 6.79 5.33 7.72
N GLN A 205 8.00 5.15 7.19
CA GLN A 205 9.23 5.78 7.65
C GLN A 205 9.99 6.30 6.43
N LYS A 206 10.54 7.52 6.52
CA LYS A 206 11.42 8.07 5.48
C LYS A 206 12.88 7.93 5.92
N VAL A 207 13.69 7.21 5.16
CA VAL A 207 15.11 6.95 5.45
C VAL A 207 15.93 7.30 4.21
N GLY A 208 16.90 8.22 4.34
CA GLY A 208 17.73 8.65 3.20
C GLY A 208 16.91 9.17 2.02
N GLY A 209 15.79 9.85 2.29
CA GLY A 209 14.85 10.34 1.26
C GLY A 209 13.93 9.28 0.66
N ARG A 210 14.06 7.99 1.01
CA ARG A 210 13.21 6.90 0.51
C ARG A 210 12.14 6.54 1.53
N TRP A 211 10.92 6.35 1.04
CA TRP A 211 9.85 5.76 1.84
C TRP A 211 10.05 4.26 1.97
N GLN A 212 9.80 3.77 3.18
CA GLN A 212 9.76 2.38 3.58
C GLN A 212 8.74 2.24 4.70
N GLY A 213 8.41 1.03 5.15
CA GLY A 213 7.43 0.88 6.22
C GLY A 213 6.97 -0.55 6.41
N ALA A 214 5.95 -0.73 7.25
CA ALA A 214 5.38 -2.02 7.53
C ALA A 214 3.86 -2.04 7.34
N CYS A 215 3.36 -3.20 6.93
CA CYS A 215 1.93 -3.50 6.96
C CYS A 215 1.61 -4.52 8.06
N TYR A 216 0.37 -4.47 8.56
CA TYR A 216 -0.11 -5.24 9.69
C TYR A 216 -1.54 -5.74 9.42
N PRO A 217 -1.90 -6.91 9.94
CA PRO A 217 -3.31 -7.31 10.01
C PRO A 217 -4.10 -6.29 10.84
N PHE A 218 -5.41 -6.17 10.57
CA PHE A 218 -6.26 -5.28 11.35
C PHE A 218 -7.70 -5.78 11.52
N VAL A 219 -8.58 -5.61 10.53
CA VAL A 219 -9.99 -6.05 10.64
C VAL A 219 -10.32 -7.01 9.53
N THR A 220 -10.75 -8.22 9.88
CA THR A 220 -11.14 -9.28 8.94
C THR A 220 -12.62 -9.61 9.10
N GLY A 221 -13.14 -10.50 8.22
CA GLY A 221 -14.51 -11.02 8.32
C GLY A 221 -15.59 -10.04 7.83
N LEU A 222 -15.21 -9.06 7.00
CA LEU A 222 -16.17 -8.18 6.36
C LEU A 222 -16.93 -8.94 5.26
N LYS A 223 -18.11 -8.43 4.91
CA LYS A 223 -19.12 -9.23 4.20
C LYS A 223 -18.88 -9.33 2.70
N SER A 224 -18.07 -8.47 2.10
CA SER A 224 -17.78 -8.47 0.67
C SER A 224 -16.41 -7.84 0.38
N GLY A 225 -15.99 -7.82 -0.87
CA GLY A 225 -14.71 -7.26 -1.27
C GLY A 225 -14.67 -5.75 -1.15
N ILE A 226 -13.69 -5.19 -0.45
CA ILE A 226 -13.60 -3.73 -0.27
C ILE A 226 -12.95 -3.11 -1.50
N THR A 227 -13.57 -2.08 -2.06
CA THR A 227 -13.00 -1.30 -3.18
C THR A 227 -12.63 0.11 -2.76
N ARG A 228 -13.37 0.69 -1.80
CA ARG A 228 -13.16 2.03 -1.28
C ARG A 228 -13.30 2.03 0.24
N VAL A 229 -12.45 2.82 0.88
CA VAL A 229 -12.62 3.19 2.29
C VAL A 229 -12.66 4.71 2.41
N ALA A 230 -13.42 5.21 3.38
CA ALA A 230 -13.54 6.64 3.65
C ALA A 230 -13.84 6.87 5.14
N TRP A 231 -13.33 7.96 5.71
CA TRP A 231 -13.71 8.38 7.04
C TRP A 231 -15.15 8.88 7.08
N GLY A 232 -15.91 8.43 8.08
CA GLY A 232 -17.15 9.06 8.51
C GLY A 232 -16.86 10.32 9.34
N SER A 233 -17.84 11.23 9.39
CA SER A 233 -17.76 12.44 10.23
C SER A 233 -17.71 12.14 11.73
N ASP A 234 -18.00 10.90 12.13
CA ASP A 234 -17.98 10.38 13.49
C ASP A 234 -16.70 9.60 13.83
N GLY A 235 -15.67 9.67 12.97
CA GLY A 235 -14.40 8.96 13.16
C GLY A 235 -14.45 7.47 12.81
N SER A 236 -15.57 6.97 12.29
CA SER A 236 -15.68 5.58 11.84
C SER A 236 -15.08 5.36 10.45
N LEU A 237 -14.58 4.16 10.18
CA LEU A 237 -14.11 3.79 8.84
C LEU A 237 -15.25 3.16 8.04
N ARG A 238 -15.68 3.80 6.96
CA ARG A 238 -16.67 3.27 6.01
C ARG A 238 -15.98 2.45 4.94
N CYS A 239 -16.52 1.29 4.61
CA CYS A 239 -16.02 0.35 3.62
C CYS A 239 -17.10 0.14 2.55
N GLY A 240 -16.86 0.64 1.35
CA GLY A 240 -17.69 0.39 0.16
C GLY A 240 -17.23 -0.88 -0.54
N MET A 241 -18.18 -1.78 -0.81
CA MET A 241 -17.86 -3.18 -1.08
C MET A 241 -18.60 -3.74 -2.29
N THR A 242 -17.94 -4.62 -3.05
CA THR A 242 -18.52 -5.38 -4.16
C THR A 242 -17.61 -6.55 -4.55
N ASP A 243 -18.22 -7.67 -4.93
CA ASP A 243 -17.57 -8.80 -5.60
C ASP A 243 -17.92 -8.89 -7.11
N ARG A 244 -18.69 -7.92 -7.61
CA ARG A 244 -18.96 -7.82 -9.05
C ARG A 244 -17.66 -7.57 -9.81
N GLY A 245 -17.40 -8.40 -10.80
CA GLY A 245 -16.18 -8.37 -11.62
C GLY A 245 -15.07 -9.28 -11.11
N TRP A 246 -14.91 -9.40 -9.78
CA TRP A 246 -13.85 -10.20 -9.16
C TRP A 246 -14.34 -10.89 -7.89
N THR A 247 -14.08 -12.19 -7.77
CA THR A 247 -14.45 -12.97 -6.58
C THR A 247 -13.86 -12.37 -5.30
N ALA A 248 -14.64 -12.40 -4.24
CA ALA A 248 -14.21 -12.07 -2.88
C ALA A 248 -14.57 -13.21 -1.92
N THR A 249 -13.89 -13.32 -0.77
CA THR A 249 -14.13 -14.36 0.25
C THR A 249 -15.40 -14.12 1.08
N GLY A 250 -15.99 -12.93 0.97
CA GLY A 250 -17.17 -12.50 1.69
C GLY A 250 -18.44 -13.25 1.27
N THR A 251 -19.47 -13.12 2.11
CA THR A 251 -20.77 -13.81 1.92
C THR A 251 -21.81 -12.97 1.18
N ALA A 252 -21.56 -11.68 1.02
CA ALA A 252 -22.42 -10.73 0.33
C ALA A 252 -21.79 -10.28 -1.00
N ARG A 253 -22.65 -9.96 -1.98
CA ARG A 253 -22.23 -9.51 -3.31
C ARG A 253 -21.76 -8.06 -3.34
N ASP A 254 -22.28 -7.25 -2.44
CA ASP A 254 -21.94 -5.83 -2.27
C ASP A 254 -22.41 -5.32 -0.91
N GLY A 255 -22.04 -4.10 -0.59
CA GLY A 255 -22.60 -3.39 0.55
C GLY A 255 -21.80 -2.16 0.97
N LEU A 256 -22.28 -1.55 2.05
CA LEU A 256 -21.59 -0.51 2.80
C LEU A 256 -21.51 -0.96 4.26
N GLN A 257 -20.31 -1.21 4.76
CA GLN A 257 -20.08 -1.49 6.18
C GLN A 257 -19.34 -0.34 6.84
N ARG A 258 -19.49 -0.21 8.15
CA ARG A 258 -18.81 0.77 8.97
C ARG A 258 -18.10 0.04 10.11
N ILE A 259 -16.83 0.34 10.32
CA ILE A 259 -16.04 -0.13 11.45
C ILE A 259 -15.99 1.01 12.47
N VAL A 260 -16.33 0.69 13.73
CA VAL A 260 -16.44 1.66 14.81
C VAL A 260 -15.54 1.23 15.94
N TRP A 261 -14.66 2.13 16.36
CA TRP A 261 -13.91 1.90 17.57
C TRP A 261 -14.83 1.98 18.79
N ASN A 262 -14.78 0.99 19.67
CA ASN A 262 -15.63 0.88 20.85
C ASN A 262 -15.10 1.67 22.07
N GLY A 263 -13.98 2.37 21.92
CA GLY A 263 -13.32 3.13 22.99
C GLY A 263 -12.30 2.33 23.81
N ALA A 264 -12.20 1.01 23.65
CA ALA A 264 -11.21 0.19 24.34
C ALA A 264 -9.88 0.16 23.55
N VAL A 265 -8.77 0.46 24.22
CA VAL A 265 -7.43 0.36 23.63
C VAL A 265 -6.92 -1.08 23.85
N PRO A 266 -6.74 -1.89 22.80
CA PRO A 266 -6.11 -3.20 22.94
C PRO A 266 -4.60 -3.04 23.17
N PHE A 267 -3.96 -3.99 23.87
CA PHE A 267 -2.52 -4.15 23.76
C PHE A 267 -2.20 -4.63 22.34
N ASP A 268 -1.46 -3.83 21.57
CA ASP A 268 -1.25 -4.07 20.15
C ASP A 268 0.07 -3.46 19.68
N LEU A 269 0.61 -4.00 18.58
CA LEU A 269 1.74 -3.41 17.88
C LEU A 269 1.24 -2.20 17.09
N LEU A 270 1.71 -1.01 17.45
CA LEU A 270 1.36 0.24 16.79
C LEU A 270 2.27 0.56 15.60
N GLU A 271 3.55 0.24 15.67
CA GLU A 271 4.50 0.63 14.63
C GLU A 271 5.80 -0.14 14.70
N ALA A 272 6.31 -0.58 13.56
CA ALA A 272 7.67 -1.05 13.37
C ALA A 272 8.43 -0.03 12.50
N THR A 273 9.61 0.37 12.94
CA THR A 273 10.55 1.20 12.18
C THR A 273 11.91 0.52 12.10
N ALA A 274 12.64 0.74 11.02
CA ALA A 274 14.02 0.27 10.91
C ALA A 274 14.94 1.14 11.78
N THR A 275 15.98 0.52 12.33
CA THR A 275 17.08 1.18 13.03
C THR A 275 18.42 0.85 12.34
N ALA A 276 19.50 1.49 12.81
CA ALA A 276 20.85 1.21 12.34
C ALA A 276 21.35 -0.21 12.67
N ARG A 277 20.64 -0.99 13.50
CA ARG A 277 21.00 -2.38 13.84
C ARG A 277 19.88 -3.41 13.72
N GLY A 278 18.63 -2.98 13.53
CA GLY A 278 17.49 -3.88 13.37
C GLY A 278 16.19 -3.09 13.26
N PHE A 279 15.29 -3.27 14.23
CA PHE A 279 13.95 -2.66 14.22
C PHE A 279 13.55 -2.14 15.60
N ALA A 280 12.74 -1.10 15.64
CA ALA A 280 12.05 -0.63 16.85
C ALA A 280 10.54 -0.87 16.68
N MET A 281 9.94 -1.57 17.65
CA MET A 281 8.53 -1.92 17.69
C MET A 281 7.86 -1.17 18.83
N ARG A 282 6.93 -0.27 18.50
CA ARG A 282 6.16 0.53 19.45
C ARG A 282 4.80 -0.12 19.69
N PHE A 283 4.41 -0.23 20.95
CA PHE A 283 3.18 -0.85 21.39
C PHE A 283 2.22 0.16 22.03
N SER A 284 0.97 -0.23 22.22
CA SER A 284 -0.07 0.62 22.84
C SER A 284 -0.06 0.64 24.36
N ALA A 285 0.69 -0.25 25.00
CA ALA A 285 0.88 -0.31 26.45
C ALA A 285 2.32 -0.73 26.79
N PRO A 286 2.82 -0.40 28.00
CA PRO A 286 4.11 -0.86 28.47
C PRO A 286 4.20 -2.39 28.52
N LEU A 287 5.31 -2.93 28.02
CA LEU A 287 5.62 -4.36 28.07
C LEU A 287 5.95 -4.81 29.49
N ASP A 288 5.71 -6.09 29.76
CA ASP A 288 6.39 -6.80 30.85
C ASP A 288 7.85 -7.03 30.43
N PRO A 289 8.84 -6.40 31.11
CA PRO A 289 10.25 -6.55 30.78
C PRO A 289 10.73 -8.00 30.81
N ALA A 290 10.10 -8.88 31.60
CA ALA A 290 10.47 -10.29 31.69
C ALA A 290 10.18 -11.05 30.38
N THR A 291 9.28 -10.53 29.54
CA THR A 291 8.93 -11.15 28.25
C THR A 291 9.68 -10.55 27.08
N ALA A 292 10.38 -9.42 27.26
CA ALA A 292 11.08 -8.68 26.21
C ALA A 292 12.42 -9.33 25.81
N THR A 293 12.40 -10.62 25.51
CA THR A 293 13.57 -11.46 25.26
C THR A 293 13.71 -11.82 23.78
N VAL A 294 14.90 -12.27 23.37
CA VAL A 294 15.19 -12.62 21.96
C VAL A 294 14.36 -13.81 21.48
N ASP A 295 14.05 -14.76 22.35
CA ASP A 295 13.27 -15.97 22.07
C ASP A 295 11.76 -15.72 22.01
N ALA A 296 11.31 -14.55 22.48
CA ALA A 296 9.92 -14.11 22.33
C ALA A 296 9.60 -13.57 20.92
N LEU A 297 10.58 -13.56 20.02
CA LEU A 297 10.52 -12.92 18.71
C LEU A 297 11.04 -13.84 17.61
N GLY A 298 10.46 -13.72 16.42
CA GLY A 298 10.92 -14.38 15.21
C GLY A 298 11.11 -13.37 14.09
N VAL A 299 12.18 -13.51 13.30
CA VAL A 299 12.39 -12.68 12.12
C VAL A 299 12.74 -13.55 10.94
N ARG A 300 12.00 -13.41 9.84
CA ARG A 300 12.40 -13.97 8.54
C ARG A 300 12.38 -12.90 7.47
N ARG A 301 13.17 -13.11 6.41
CA ARG A 301 13.23 -12.20 5.24
C ARG A 301 13.06 -12.95 3.94
N TRP A 302 12.63 -12.23 2.91
CA TRP A 302 12.60 -12.70 1.53
C TRP A 302 12.63 -11.54 0.54
N THR A 303 12.79 -11.86 -0.73
CA THR A 303 12.61 -10.95 -1.85
C THR A 303 11.67 -11.56 -2.89
N TYR A 304 11.50 -10.89 -4.02
CA TYR A 304 10.66 -11.34 -5.13
C TYR A 304 11.42 -11.31 -6.45
N ASP A 305 10.90 -12.06 -7.42
CA ASP A 305 11.24 -11.89 -8.83
C ASP A 305 10.41 -10.79 -9.45
N HIS A 306 11.08 -9.92 -10.20
CA HIS A 306 10.47 -9.01 -11.13
C HIS A 306 10.27 -9.71 -12.48
N HIS A 307 9.09 -10.28 -12.72
CA HIS A 307 8.84 -11.15 -13.86
C HIS A 307 7.46 -10.99 -14.50
N SER A 308 7.30 -11.52 -15.70
CA SER A 308 6.06 -11.51 -16.49
C SER A 308 4.98 -12.49 -16.02
N GLU A 309 5.32 -13.51 -15.23
CA GLU A 309 4.33 -14.47 -14.73
C GLU A 309 3.38 -13.83 -13.73
N TYR A 310 2.14 -14.35 -13.65
CA TYR A 310 1.15 -13.83 -12.72
C TYR A 310 1.53 -14.21 -11.29
N GLY A 311 2.01 -13.21 -10.54
CA GLY A 311 2.28 -13.36 -9.12
C GLY A 311 3.60 -14.01 -8.78
N CYS A 312 4.14 -13.70 -7.61
CA CYS A 312 5.44 -14.21 -7.20
C CYS A 312 5.34 -14.82 -5.80
N LYS A 313 5.80 -16.08 -5.64
CA LYS A 313 6.04 -16.65 -4.32
C LYS A 313 7.23 -15.95 -3.67
N GLU A 314 7.30 -15.98 -2.35
CA GLU A 314 8.48 -15.55 -1.61
C GLU A 314 9.74 -16.25 -2.15
N ARG A 315 10.82 -15.48 -2.35
CA ARG A 315 12.11 -15.97 -2.84
C ARG A 315 13.20 -15.77 -1.81
N ASP A 316 14.14 -16.71 -1.78
CA ASP A 316 15.32 -16.66 -0.91
C ASP A 316 14.96 -16.47 0.57
N VAL A 317 13.92 -17.18 1.02
CA VAL A 317 13.41 -17.11 2.40
C VAL A 317 14.50 -17.54 3.39
N GLN A 318 14.76 -16.71 4.39
CA GLN A 318 15.75 -16.95 5.44
C GLN A 318 15.24 -16.51 6.81
N GLU A 319 15.37 -17.36 7.81
CA GLU A 319 15.24 -16.98 9.23
C GLU A 319 16.47 -16.20 9.65
N LEU A 320 16.29 -15.16 10.46
CA LEU A 320 17.33 -14.27 10.95
C LEU A 320 17.39 -14.33 12.47
N ALA A 321 18.59 -14.29 13.03
CA ALA A 321 18.78 -14.22 14.46
C ALA A 321 18.46 -12.81 14.99
N VAL A 322 17.62 -12.74 16.03
CA VAL A 322 17.53 -11.59 16.92
C VAL A 322 18.65 -11.71 17.95
N THR A 323 19.62 -10.80 17.92
CA THR A 323 20.84 -10.93 18.74
C THR A 323 20.77 -10.15 20.05
N ALA A 324 19.92 -9.15 20.14
CA ALA A 324 19.70 -8.36 21.34
C ALA A 324 18.32 -7.72 21.33
N THR A 325 17.81 -7.44 22.53
CA THR A 325 16.62 -6.63 22.77
C THR A 325 16.95 -5.49 23.73
N SER A 326 16.29 -4.35 23.57
CA SER A 326 16.30 -3.27 24.56
C SER A 326 14.93 -2.61 24.65
N LEU A 327 14.50 -2.33 25.87
CA LEU A 327 13.21 -1.70 26.14
C LEU A 327 13.42 -0.22 26.47
N SER A 328 12.55 0.65 25.95
CA SER A 328 12.53 2.07 26.30
C SER A 328 12.14 2.29 27.76
N ASP A 329 12.47 3.47 28.30
CA ASP A 329 12.20 3.84 29.70
C ASP A 329 10.70 3.77 30.04
N ASP A 330 9.83 4.15 29.10
CA ASP A 330 8.37 4.06 29.24
C ASP A 330 7.82 2.64 29.06
N GLY A 331 8.66 1.68 28.67
CA GLY A 331 8.28 0.30 28.41
C GLY A 331 7.50 0.09 27.12
N MET A 332 7.24 1.12 26.30
CA MET A 332 6.34 1.04 25.16
C MET A 332 7.04 0.71 23.84
N THR A 333 8.37 0.78 23.78
CA THR A 333 9.16 0.50 22.57
C THR A 333 10.20 -0.57 22.83
N LEU A 334 10.08 -1.69 22.10
CA LEU A 334 11.07 -2.75 22.06
C LEU A 334 11.96 -2.59 20.82
N THR A 335 13.25 -2.32 21.03
CA THR A 335 14.24 -2.32 19.96
C THR A 335 14.92 -3.67 19.90
N ILE A 336 15.10 -4.18 18.69
CA ILE A 336 15.78 -5.45 18.41
C ILE A 336 16.94 -5.26 17.44
N ASP A 337 18.02 -5.97 17.69
CA ASP A 337 19.16 -6.05 16.77
C ASP A 337 19.00 -7.28 15.86
N VAL A 338 19.04 -7.04 14.55
CA VAL A 338 18.97 -8.02 13.47
C VAL A 338 20.08 -7.69 12.47
N PRO A 339 21.32 -8.20 12.70
CA PRO A 339 22.49 -7.81 11.92
C PRO A 339 22.38 -8.17 10.43
N GLU A 340 21.72 -9.29 10.13
CA GLU A 340 21.59 -9.84 8.79
C GLU A 340 20.38 -9.30 8.02
N ARG A 341 19.88 -8.09 8.31
CA ARG A 341 18.86 -7.45 7.46
C ARG A 341 19.47 -6.96 6.14
N ARG A 342 18.63 -6.77 5.11
CA ARG A 342 19.07 -6.38 3.75
C ARG A 342 18.09 -5.41 3.12
N ALA A 343 18.59 -4.40 2.43
CA ALA A 343 17.76 -3.44 1.72
C ALA A 343 17.13 -4.09 0.47
N VAL A 344 15.95 -3.60 0.07
CA VAL A 344 15.07 -4.09 -1.01
C VAL A 344 14.48 -5.48 -0.73
N TRP A 345 14.22 -5.77 0.55
CA TRP A 345 13.67 -7.05 1.04
C TRP A 345 12.48 -6.79 1.99
N VAL A 346 11.61 -7.79 2.11
CA VAL A 346 10.61 -7.84 3.18
C VAL A 346 11.19 -8.54 4.39
N HIS A 347 10.89 -8.04 5.58
CA HIS A 347 11.17 -8.64 6.88
C HIS A 347 9.85 -8.89 7.60
N GLU A 348 9.50 -10.14 7.84
CA GLU A 348 8.42 -10.51 8.75
C GLU A 348 8.95 -10.50 10.19
N LEU A 349 8.34 -9.68 11.02
CA LEU A 349 8.61 -9.54 12.45
C LEU A 349 7.47 -10.20 13.21
N ARG A 350 7.73 -11.36 13.82
CA ARG A 350 6.77 -12.12 14.62
C ARG A 350 6.95 -11.85 16.11
N ILE A 351 5.84 -11.69 16.80
CA ILE A 351 5.76 -11.38 18.23
C ILE A 351 5.08 -12.53 18.94
N ASP A 352 5.87 -13.54 19.31
CA ASP A 352 5.35 -14.82 19.80
C ASP A 352 5.13 -14.80 21.32
N GLY A 353 6.11 -14.27 22.06
CA GLY A 353 6.18 -14.34 23.53
C GLY A 353 5.89 -13.04 24.29
N ILE A 354 5.90 -11.88 23.62
CA ILE A 354 5.77 -10.58 24.28
C ILE A 354 4.41 -10.43 24.98
N ARG A 355 4.43 -9.85 26.19
CA ARG A 355 3.23 -9.48 26.97
C ARG A 355 3.30 -8.05 27.47
N ASP A 356 2.14 -7.46 27.76
CA ASP A 356 2.07 -6.25 28.58
C ASP A 356 2.17 -6.58 30.08
N ARG A 357 2.17 -5.54 30.93
CA ARG A 357 2.25 -5.69 32.38
C ARG A 357 1.05 -6.39 33.03
N ASP A 358 -0.07 -6.49 32.32
CA ASP A 358 -1.27 -7.18 32.76
C ASP A 358 -1.32 -8.63 32.22
N GLY A 359 -0.30 -9.06 31.48
CA GLY A 359 -0.17 -10.40 30.92
C GLY A 359 -0.94 -10.61 29.61
N ALA A 360 -1.47 -9.55 28.99
CA ALA A 360 -2.13 -9.63 27.69
C ALA A 360 -1.09 -9.82 26.58
N SER A 361 -1.50 -10.52 25.51
CA SER A 361 -0.71 -10.62 24.29
C SER A 361 -1.12 -9.56 23.28
N PRO A 362 -0.23 -9.15 22.35
CA PRO A 362 -0.62 -8.21 21.31
C PRO A 362 -1.78 -8.75 20.48
N TRP A 363 -2.72 -7.88 20.14
CA TRP A 363 -3.86 -8.21 19.28
C TRP A 363 -3.39 -8.66 17.89
N HIS A 364 -2.47 -7.90 17.29
CA HIS A 364 -1.75 -8.27 16.08
C HIS A 364 -0.29 -8.55 16.39
N ARG A 365 0.18 -9.73 15.99
CA ARG A 365 1.49 -10.28 16.39
C ARG A 365 2.50 -10.36 15.25
N VAL A 366 2.21 -9.70 14.14
CA VAL A 366 3.08 -9.72 12.97
C VAL A 366 3.11 -8.37 12.28
N ALA A 367 4.29 -8.00 11.81
CA ALA A 367 4.50 -6.89 10.90
C ALA A 367 5.34 -7.35 9.71
N TRP A 368 4.98 -6.92 8.52
CA TRP A 368 5.81 -7.14 7.33
C TRP A 368 6.43 -5.82 6.91
N TYR A 369 7.70 -5.66 7.24
CA TYR A 369 8.46 -4.45 7.00
C TYR A 369 9.19 -4.53 5.66
N THR A 370 8.96 -3.58 4.76
CA THR A 370 9.73 -3.41 3.53
C THR A 370 10.90 -2.49 3.83
N LEU A 371 12.13 -3.01 3.77
CA LEU A 371 13.34 -2.24 4.07
C LEU A 371 13.98 -1.74 2.77
N ASN A 372 13.86 -0.46 2.43
CA ASN A 372 14.47 0.09 1.20
C ASN A 372 15.84 0.74 1.42
N ALA A 373 16.09 1.27 2.62
CA ALA A 373 17.34 1.86 3.05
C ALA A 373 17.59 1.53 4.52
N ILE A 374 18.85 1.29 4.87
CA ILE A 374 19.26 1.08 6.26
C ILE A 374 19.52 2.45 6.90
N PRO A 375 18.88 2.80 8.02
CA PRO A 375 19.20 4.02 8.76
C PRO A 375 20.68 4.06 9.15
N GLY A 376 21.29 5.25 9.03
CA GLY A 376 22.69 5.49 9.34
C GLY A 376 23.00 5.52 10.83
#